data_AF-A0A7D4C009-F1
#
_entry.id   AF-A0A7D4C009-F1
#
_cell.length_a   1.000
_cell.length_b   1.000
_cell.length_c   1.000
_cell.angle_alpha   90.00
_cell.angle_beta   90.00
_cell.angle_gamma   90.00
#
_symmetry.space_group_name_H-M   'P 1'
#
loop_
_entity.id
_entity.type
_entity.pdbx_description
1 polymer ?
#
loop_
_entity_poly.entity_id
_entity_poly.type
_entity_poly.pdbx_seq_one_letter_code
_entity_poly.pdbx_strand_id
1 'polypeptide(L)'
;MQNQLARRWAPALLAAALLRPLASPAQTPLGQPSLDEAKVQIWCATARYVYADAGRPQLQRTLRCEGGNLAALAASLRPDSLRIYSVLYAPIEGKGKIYKGLKDNPARLAALTKAIISKLKASPARQRDPARLAGLQTLEKKLTDYVQTGLPPTDPAPAPQAAAEANSNAGLAEAAEASGGATPPPAPPRP
;
A
#
# COMPACT_ATOMS: atom_id res chain seq x y z
N MET A 1 22.00 30.82 73.84
CA MET A 1 23.19 30.04 73.41
C MET A 1 22.85 29.43 72.05
N GLN A 2 23.12 30.13 70.95
CA GLN A 2 24.35 29.97 70.14
C GLN A 2 24.54 28.52 69.65
N ASN A 3 24.22 28.24 68.38
CA ASN A 3 25.27 27.96 67.40
C ASN A 3 24.72 27.84 65.98
N GLN A 4 25.02 28.87 65.20
CA GLN A 4 25.13 28.85 63.75
C GLN A 4 26.33 28.00 63.35
N LEU A 5 26.20 27.07 62.42
CA LEU A 5 27.32 26.63 61.60
C LEU A 5 26.87 26.45 60.14
N ALA A 6 27.15 27.49 59.35
CA ALA A 6 27.17 27.43 57.91
C ALA A 6 28.39 26.60 57.44
N ARG A 7 28.18 25.68 56.49
CA ARG A 7 29.23 25.14 55.61
C ARG A 7 28.60 24.68 54.30
N ARG A 8 28.54 25.57 53.31
CA ARG A 8 29.36 25.61 52.08
C ARG A 8 29.25 24.36 51.17
N TRP A 9 28.53 24.56 50.07
CA TRP A 9 28.93 24.33 48.67
C TRP A 9 29.28 22.90 48.22
N ALA A 10 28.42 22.31 47.38
CA ALA A 10 28.80 21.65 46.12
C ALA A 10 27.55 21.42 45.23
N PRO A 11 27.47 22.05 44.04
CA PRO A 11 26.48 21.73 43.01
C PRO A 11 27.12 20.76 42.00
N ALA A 12 26.74 19.49 42.00
CA ALA A 12 27.03 18.58 40.89
C ALA A 12 26.20 17.31 41.04
N LEU A 13 25.22 17.12 40.15
CA LEU A 13 25.10 15.94 39.29
C LEU A 13 23.83 16.10 38.45
N LEU A 14 24.03 16.84 37.36
CA LEU A 14 23.26 16.71 36.14
C LEU A 14 23.38 15.27 35.61
N ALA A 15 22.35 14.84 34.87
CA ALA A 15 22.35 13.72 33.93
C ALA A 15 22.15 12.30 34.48
N ALA A 16 20.93 12.02 34.96
CA ALA A 16 20.34 10.68 34.93
C ALA A 16 19.02 10.71 34.13
N ALA A 17 19.09 11.15 32.87
CA ALA A 17 18.00 11.02 31.93
C ALA A 17 18.58 10.51 30.62
N LEU A 18 17.93 9.48 30.05
CA LEU A 18 18.18 8.85 28.75
C LEU A 18 19.07 7.59 28.75
N LEU A 19 18.57 6.52 29.37
CA LEU A 19 18.66 5.20 28.73
C LEU A 19 17.24 4.68 28.48
N ARG A 20 16.63 5.13 27.39
CA ARG A 20 15.54 4.38 26.75
C ARG A 20 16.21 3.24 25.98
N PRO A 21 15.87 1.96 26.21
CA PRO A 21 16.29 0.90 25.31
C PRO A 21 15.70 1.19 23.93
N LEU A 22 16.56 1.45 22.95
CA LEU A 22 16.20 1.31 21.54
C LEU A 22 15.89 -0.18 21.34
N ALA A 23 14.61 -0.52 21.21
CA ALA A 23 14.21 -1.81 20.72
C ALA A 23 14.75 -1.93 19.29
N SER A 24 15.80 -2.73 19.09
CA SER A 24 16.27 -3.09 17.76
C SER A 24 15.10 -3.66 16.96
N PRO A 25 14.82 -3.16 15.74
CA PRO A 25 13.85 -3.82 14.88
C PRO A 25 14.37 -5.23 14.62
N ALA A 26 13.52 -6.24 14.83
CA ALA A 26 13.83 -7.62 14.52
C ALA A 26 14.25 -7.70 13.04
N GLN A 27 15.55 -7.82 12.78
CA GLN A 27 16.08 -8.05 11.45
C GLN A 27 15.60 -9.42 10.99
N THR A 28 14.58 -9.43 10.13
CA THR A 28 14.26 -10.60 9.34
C THR A 28 15.49 -11.00 8.50
N PRO A 29 15.62 -12.28 8.11
CA PRO A 29 16.63 -12.71 7.17
C PRO A 29 16.64 -11.77 5.96
N LEU A 30 17.83 -11.32 5.55
CA LEU A 30 18.01 -10.40 4.42
C LEU A 30 17.21 -10.89 3.20
N GLY A 31 16.19 -10.14 2.82
CA GLY A 31 15.30 -10.46 1.70
C GLY A 31 13.88 -10.91 2.07
N GLN A 32 13.57 -11.18 3.35
CA GLN A 32 12.21 -11.47 3.80
C GLN A 32 11.55 -10.23 4.44
N PRO A 33 10.31 -9.88 4.06
CA PRO A 33 9.61 -8.74 4.65
C PRO A 33 9.41 -8.95 6.15
N SER A 34 9.53 -7.88 6.95
CA SER A 34 9.12 -7.94 8.35
C SER A 34 7.64 -8.29 8.48
N LEU A 35 7.22 -8.75 9.66
CA LEU A 35 5.81 -9.07 9.91
C LEU A 35 4.89 -7.88 9.58
N ASP A 36 5.28 -6.67 9.98
CA ASP A 36 4.48 -5.48 9.75
C ASP A 36 4.47 -5.05 8.28
N GLU A 37 5.60 -5.19 7.56
CA GLU A 37 5.63 -5.01 6.11
C GLU A 37 4.71 -6.00 5.40
N ALA A 38 4.76 -7.27 5.78
CA ALA A 38 3.90 -8.30 5.21
C ALA A 38 2.42 -8.03 5.47
N LYS A 39 2.08 -7.60 6.68
CA LYS A 39 0.71 -7.17 7.00
C LYS A 39 0.27 -5.97 6.16
N VAL A 40 1.13 -4.96 5.99
CA VAL A 40 0.82 -3.80 5.15
C VAL A 40 0.57 -4.23 3.70
N GLN A 41 1.39 -5.12 3.14
CA GLN A 41 1.19 -5.63 1.78
C GLN A 41 -0.12 -6.40 1.62
N ILE A 42 -0.45 -7.28 2.57
CA ILE A 42 -1.73 -8.02 2.59
C ILE A 42 -2.91 -7.04 2.63
N TRP A 43 -2.87 -6.07 3.53
CA TRP A 43 -3.94 -5.08 3.66
C TRP A 43 -4.04 -4.15 2.46
N CYS A 44 -2.91 -3.78 1.85
CA CYS A 44 -2.87 -2.99 0.63
C CYS A 44 -3.54 -3.72 -0.55
N ALA A 45 -3.15 -4.97 -0.81
CA ALA A 45 -3.75 -5.78 -1.86
C ALA A 45 -5.26 -5.97 -1.63
N THR A 46 -5.65 -6.20 -0.37
CA THR A 46 -7.05 -6.29 0.04
C THR A 46 -7.82 -5.00 -0.24
N ALA A 47 -7.28 -3.85 0.15
CA ALA A 47 -7.94 -2.56 -0.06
C ALA A 47 -8.07 -2.23 -1.55
N ARG A 48 -7.02 -2.48 -2.35
CA ARG A 48 -7.06 -2.33 -3.81
C ARG A 48 -8.13 -3.21 -4.44
N TYR A 49 -8.22 -4.46 -4.02
CA TYR A 49 -9.29 -5.37 -4.47
C TYR A 49 -10.67 -4.80 -4.14
N VAL A 50 -10.93 -4.40 -2.88
CA VAL A 50 -12.25 -3.88 -2.49
C VAL A 50 -12.61 -2.60 -3.27
N TYR A 51 -11.63 -1.73 -3.52
CA TYR A 51 -11.84 -0.52 -4.33
C TYR A 51 -12.15 -0.83 -5.79
N ALA A 52 -11.42 -1.77 -6.41
CA ALA A 52 -11.71 -2.21 -7.78
C ALA A 52 -13.10 -2.86 -7.87
N ASP A 53 -13.40 -3.76 -6.93
CA ASP A 53 -14.65 -4.51 -6.81
C ASP A 53 -15.88 -3.61 -6.54
N ALA A 54 -15.67 -2.42 -5.97
CA ALA A 54 -16.71 -1.41 -5.78
C ALA A 54 -16.75 -0.34 -6.89
N GLY A 55 -15.92 -0.45 -7.94
CA GLY A 55 -15.84 0.53 -9.01
C GLY A 55 -15.33 1.90 -8.54
N ARG A 56 -14.33 1.91 -7.65
CA ARG A 56 -13.66 3.10 -7.10
C ARG A 56 -12.14 3.07 -7.24
N PRO A 57 -11.58 2.82 -8.45
CA PRO A 57 -10.13 2.69 -8.63
C PRO A 57 -9.34 3.95 -8.25
N GLN A 58 -9.94 5.13 -8.30
CA GLN A 58 -9.32 6.40 -7.89
C GLN A 58 -8.86 6.41 -6.43
N LEU A 59 -9.52 5.64 -5.56
CA LEU A 59 -9.16 5.54 -4.14
C LEU A 59 -7.88 4.72 -3.92
N GLN A 60 -7.44 3.94 -4.91
CA GLN A 60 -6.21 3.16 -4.76
C GLN A 60 -4.96 4.05 -4.63
N ARG A 61 -4.99 5.25 -5.22
CA ARG A 61 -3.88 6.22 -5.16
C ARG A 61 -3.71 6.87 -3.79
N THR A 62 -4.72 6.79 -2.92
CA THR A 62 -4.66 7.37 -1.57
C THR A 62 -4.10 6.38 -0.55
N LEU A 63 -3.97 5.10 -0.92
CA LEU A 63 -3.47 4.04 -0.05
C LEU A 63 -1.99 4.24 0.27
N ARG A 64 -1.66 4.24 1.56
CA ARG A 64 -0.28 4.25 2.04
C ARG A 64 0.19 2.83 2.29
N CYS A 65 0.70 2.19 1.24
CA CYS A 65 1.13 0.79 1.24
C CYS A 65 2.63 0.59 1.50
N GLU A 66 3.33 1.64 1.89
CA GLU A 66 4.78 1.67 1.97
C GLU A 66 5.27 1.28 3.38
N GLY A 67 6.32 0.45 3.39
CA GLY A 67 6.97 -0.02 4.61
C GLY A 67 6.06 -0.82 5.55
N GLY A 68 6.54 -1.05 6.77
CA GLY A 68 5.79 -1.73 7.83
C GLY A 68 4.86 -0.83 8.63
N ASN A 69 4.40 0.29 8.06
CA ASN A 69 3.63 1.29 8.82
C ASN A 69 2.11 1.03 8.74
N LEU A 70 1.63 0.11 9.59
CA LEU A 70 0.20 -0.19 9.72
C LEU A 70 -0.65 1.02 10.12
N ALA A 71 -0.12 1.94 10.92
CA ALA A 71 -0.85 3.12 11.36
C ALA A 71 -1.10 4.11 10.21
N ALA A 72 -0.10 4.32 9.35
CA ALA A 72 -0.23 5.14 8.15
C ALA A 72 -1.22 4.53 7.16
N LEU A 73 -1.17 3.21 6.96
CA LEU A 73 -2.16 2.49 6.17
C LEU A 73 -3.57 2.66 6.75
N ALA A 74 -3.74 2.40 8.05
CA ALA A 74 -5.01 2.59 8.74
C ALA A 74 -5.57 4.00 8.57
N ALA A 75 -4.72 5.04 8.66
CA ALA A 75 -5.13 6.42 8.42
C ALA A 75 -5.62 6.63 6.99
N SER A 76 -4.97 6.04 5.98
CA SER A 76 -5.42 6.11 4.59
C SER A 76 -6.75 5.38 4.32
N LEU A 77 -7.11 4.40 5.14
CA LEU A 77 -8.38 3.66 5.06
C LEU A 77 -9.55 4.35 5.76
N ARG A 78 -9.32 5.32 6.64
CA ARG A 78 -10.39 6.00 7.42
C ARG A 78 -11.30 6.93 6.60
N PRO A 79 -10.80 7.79 5.70
CA PRO A 79 -11.66 8.69 4.92
C PRO A 79 -12.50 7.94 3.87
N ASP A 80 -12.37 6.61 3.80
CA ASP A 80 -13.00 5.78 2.78
C ASP A 80 -14.51 5.62 2.99
N SER A 81 -15.27 5.94 1.92
CA SER A 81 -16.72 5.76 1.84
C SER A 81 -17.16 4.29 1.83
N LEU A 82 -16.25 3.37 1.47
CA LEU A 82 -16.52 1.93 1.44
C LEU A 82 -16.31 1.26 2.80
N ARG A 83 -16.00 2.06 3.83
CA ARG A 83 -15.94 1.64 5.23
C ARG A 83 -14.95 0.50 5.49
N ILE A 84 -13.92 0.34 4.64
CA ILE A 84 -12.90 -0.72 4.79
C ILE A 84 -12.30 -0.70 6.19
N TYR A 85 -11.97 0.48 6.72
CA TYR A 85 -11.42 0.61 8.06
C TYR A 85 -12.35 0.03 9.13
N SER A 86 -13.60 0.45 9.15
CA SER A 86 -14.55 0.09 10.22
C SER A 86 -15.08 -1.34 10.15
N VAL A 87 -15.29 -1.86 8.93
CA VAL A 87 -15.94 -3.17 8.71
C VAL A 87 -14.93 -4.30 8.60
N LEU A 88 -13.73 -4.03 8.08
CA LEU A 88 -12.72 -5.04 7.78
C LEU A 88 -11.47 -4.88 8.65
N TYR A 89 -10.79 -3.74 8.57
CA TYR A 89 -9.49 -3.53 9.22
C TYR A 89 -9.57 -3.54 10.74
N ALA A 90 -10.35 -2.65 11.35
CA ALA A 90 -10.40 -2.48 12.81
C ALA A 90 -10.89 -3.75 13.55
N PRO A 91 -11.90 -4.50 13.05
CA PRO A 91 -12.32 -5.75 13.69
C PRO A 91 -11.28 -6.88 13.62
N ILE A 92 -10.43 -6.90 12.59
CA ILE A 92 -9.41 -7.94 12.36
C ILE A 92 -8.07 -7.51 12.99
N GLU A 93 -7.46 -6.44 12.46
CA GLU A 93 -6.13 -5.97 12.84
C GLU A 93 -6.16 -5.19 14.16
N GLY A 94 -7.08 -4.22 14.28
CA GLY A 94 -7.13 -3.32 15.44
C GLY A 94 -7.42 -4.04 16.77
N LYS A 95 -8.21 -5.12 16.73
CA LYS A 95 -8.45 -5.97 17.91
C LYS A 95 -7.40 -7.06 18.11
N GLY A 96 -6.67 -7.44 17.06
CA GLY A 96 -5.58 -8.43 17.10
C GLY A 96 -5.94 -9.84 17.59
N LYS A 97 -7.23 -10.15 17.82
CA LYS A 97 -7.66 -11.42 18.45
C LYS A 97 -7.25 -12.65 17.64
N ILE A 98 -7.15 -12.49 16.32
CA ILE A 98 -6.74 -13.56 15.40
C ILE A 98 -5.30 -14.02 15.60
N TYR A 99 -4.47 -13.22 16.30
CA TYR A 99 -3.06 -13.53 16.54
C TYR A 99 -2.80 -14.23 17.87
N LYS A 100 -3.82 -14.40 18.72
CA LYS A 100 -3.66 -14.96 20.06
C LYS A 100 -3.14 -16.40 19.98
N GLY A 101 -2.02 -16.67 20.66
CA GLY A 101 -1.38 -17.99 20.70
C GLY A 101 -0.50 -18.33 19.49
N LEU A 102 -0.40 -17.44 18.48
CA LEU A 102 0.45 -17.66 17.31
C LEU A 102 1.86 -17.10 17.55
N LYS A 103 2.86 -17.98 17.50
CA LYS A 103 4.26 -17.62 17.73
C LYS A 103 5.00 -17.29 16.42
N ASP A 104 4.67 -17.99 15.35
CA ASP A 104 5.36 -17.87 14.07
C ASP A 104 4.73 -16.81 13.15
N ASN A 105 5.58 -16.04 12.47
CA ASN A 105 5.13 -15.01 11.51
C ASN A 105 4.26 -15.59 10.38
N PRO A 106 4.61 -16.72 9.74
CA PRO A 106 3.75 -17.32 8.71
C PRO A 106 2.36 -17.70 9.24
N ALA A 107 2.27 -18.21 10.48
CA ALA A 107 1.00 -18.56 11.10
C ALA A 107 0.12 -17.31 11.34
N ARG A 108 0.74 -16.21 11.79
CA ARG A 108 0.04 -14.92 11.95
C ARG A 108 -0.47 -14.38 10.62
N LEU A 109 0.34 -14.43 9.57
CA LEU A 109 -0.04 -13.96 8.25
C LEU A 109 -1.13 -14.84 7.62
N ALA A 110 -1.05 -16.17 7.77
CA ALA A 110 -2.10 -17.09 7.33
C ALA A 110 -3.43 -16.82 8.07
N ALA A 111 -3.39 -16.57 9.38
CA ALA A 111 -4.56 -16.19 10.17
C ALA A 111 -5.18 -14.87 9.70
N LEU A 112 -4.34 -13.88 9.36
CA LEU A 112 -4.78 -12.61 8.80
C LEU A 112 -5.49 -12.81 7.45
N THR A 113 -4.85 -13.50 6.50
CA THR A 113 -5.42 -13.80 5.19
C THR A 113 -6.76 -14.51 5.33
N LYS A 114 -6.84 -15.55 6.17
CA LYS A 114 -8.09 -16.29 6.42
C LYS A 114 -9.19 -15.39 6.97
N ALA A 115 -8.88 -14.53 7.93
CA ALA A 115 -9.85 -13.61 8.52
C ALA A 115 -10.39 -12.60 7.50
N ILE A 116 -9.52 -12.05 6.65
CA ILE A 116 -9.88 -11.14 5.56
C ILE A 116 -10.82 -11.83 4.57
N ILE A 117 -10.41 -12.97 4.02
CA ILE A 117 -11.18 -13.69 3.00
C ILE A 117 -12.53 -14.12 3.57
N SER A 118 -12.58 -14.63 4.80
CA SER A 118 -13.84 -15.01 5.46
C SER A 118 -14.80 -13.82 5.57
N LYS A 119 -14.31 -12.64 5.98
CA LYS A 119 -15.13 -11.42 6.05
C LYS A 119 -15.59 -10.94 4.69
N LEU A 120 -14.73 -10.95 3.68
CA LEU A 120 -15.09 -10.53 2.33
C LEU A 120 -16.12 -11.47 1.69
N LYS A 121 -15.98 -12.78 1.89
CA LYS A 121 -16.90 -13.82 1.41
C LYS A 121 -18.26 -13.75 2.09
N ALA A 122 -18.31 -13.31 3.35
CA ALA A 122 -19.57 -13.09 4.08
C ALA A 122 -20.34 -11.84 3.61
N SER A 123 -19.77 -11.01 2.75
CA SER A 123 -20.46 -9.83 2.22
C SER A 123 -21.61 -10.25 1.28
N PRO A 124 -22.86 -9.81 1.52
CA PRO A 124 -23.99 -10.14 0.66
C PRO A 124 -23.81 -9.69 -0.80
N ALA A 125 -23.02 -8.63 -1.02
CA ALA A 125 -22.74 -8.09 -2.34
C ALA A 125 -21.87 -9.02 -3.20
N ARG A 126 -21.09 -9.91 -2.57
CA ARG A 126 -20.26 -10.90 -3.26
C ARG A 126 -20.96 -12.26 -3.34
N GLN A 127 -21.69 -12.66 -2.30
CA GLN A 127 -22.42 -13.93 -2.31
C GLN A 127 -23.43 -14.05 -3.46
N ARG A 128 -24.01 -12.93 -3.90
CA ARG A 128 -24.99 -12.90 -5.00
C ARG A 128 -24.38 -12.74 -6.39
N ASP A 129 -23.07 -12.59 -6.49
CA ASP A 129 -22.37 -12.32 -7.74
C ASP A 129 -21.22 -13.32 -7.95
N PRO A 130 -21.36 -14.29 -8.89
CA PRO A 130 -20.35 -15.31 -9.12
C PRO A 130 -19.03 -14.73 -9.64
N ALA A 131 -19.06 -13.64 -10.42
CA ALA A 131 -17.84 -13.00 -10.93
C ALA A 131 -17.03 -12.36 -9.79
N ARG A 132 -17.72 -11.75 -8.81
CA ARG A 132 -17.06 -11.19 -7.62
C ARG A 132 -16.48 -12.27 -6.71
N LEU A 133 -17.14 -13.43 -6.61
CA LEU A 133 -16.59 -14.59 -5.91
C LEU A 133 -15.34 -15.13 -6.60
N ALA A 134 -15.31 -15.21 -7.94
CA ALA A 134 -14.12 -15.60 -8.68
C ALA A 134 -12.96 -14.61 -8.43
N GLY A 135 -13.24 -13.30 -8.46
CA GLY A 135 -12.26 -12.28 -8.10
C GLY A 135 -11.72 -12.43 -6.67
N LEU A 136 -12.57 -12.85 -5.72
CA LEU A 136 -12.16 -13.12 -4.34
C LEU A 136 -11.24 -14.34 -4.24
N GLN A 137 -11.49 -15.39 -5.03
CA GLN A 137 -10.61 -16.57 -5.09
C GLN A 137 -9.23 -16.20 -5.65
N THR A 138 -9.18 -15.32 -6.66
CA THR A 138 -7.91 -14.78 -7.18
C THR A 138 -7.15 -14.01 -6.09
N LEU A 139 -7.84 -13.18 -5.29
CA LEU A 139 -7.22 -12.50 -4.15
C LEU A 139 -6.69 -13.52 -3.12
N GLU A 140 -7.50 -14.51 -2.74
CA GLU A 140 -7.12 -15.54 -1.77
C GLU A 140 -5.85 -16.27 -2.21
N LYS A 141 -5.76 -16.64 -3.50
CA LYS A 141 -4.56 -17.22 -4.09
C LYS A 141 -3.36 -16.28 -4.01
N LYS A 142 -3.49 -15.03 -4.47
CA LYS A 142 -2.40 -14.03 -4.41
C LYS A 142 -1.88 -13.83 -2.98
N LEU A 143 -2.76 -13.75 -1.99
CA LEU A 143 -2.38 -13.59 -0.58
C LEU A 143 -1.72 -14.85 -0.02
N THR A 144 -2.21 -16.03 -0.38
CA THR A 144 -1.62 -17.30 0.08
C THR A 144 -0.23 -17.50 -0.53
N ASP A 145 -0.08 -17.24 -1.83
CA ASP A 145 1.19 -17.31 -2.53
C ASP A 145 2.19 -16.31 -1.92
N TYR A 146 1.75 -15.10 -1.54
CA TYR A 146 2.59 -14.14 -0.81
C TYR A 146 3.05 -14.66 0.55
N VAL A 147 2.15 -15.24 1.35
CA VAL A 147 2.51 -15.78 2.68
C VAL A 147 3.52 -16.93 2.56
N GLN A 148 3.46 -17.72 1.50
CA GLN A 148 4.38 -18.83 1.27
C GLN A 148 5.75 -18.38 0.74
N THR A 149 5.77 -17.36 -0.13
CA THR A 149 6.97 -17.00 -0.89
C THR A 149 7.66 -15.71 -0.42
N GLY A 150 6.94 -14.83 0.28
CA GLY A 150 7.42 -13.50 0.65
C GLY A 150 7.46 -12.49 -0.52
N LEU A 151 7.03 -12.87 -1.72
CA LEU A 151 6.98 -12.01 -2.92
C LEU A 151 5.70 -11.16 -2.93
N PRO A 152 5.80 -9.82 -2.85
CA PRO A 152 4.65 -8.96 -2.66
C PRO A 152 3.59 -9.20 -3.75
N PRO A 153 2.29 -9.19 -3.39
CA PRO A 153 1.20 -9.33 -4.35
C PRO A 153 1.08 -8.05 -5.18
N THR A 154 1.97 -7.88 -6.15
CA THR A 154 1.87 -6.83 -7.16
C THR A 154 0.93 -7.29 -8.28
N ASP A 155 0.03 -6.40 -8.70
CA ASP A 155 -0.40 -6.42 -10.10
C ASP A 155 0.78 -5.96 -10.95
N PRO A 156 0.96 -6.50 -12.17
CA PRO A 156 2.04 -6.07 -13.05
C PRO A 156 2.02 -4.55 -13.11
N ALA A 157 3.16 -3.93 -12.79
CA ALA A 157 3.29 -2.48 -12.82
C ALA A 157 2.73 -1.99 -14.17
N PRO A 158 1.88 -0.94 -14.20
CA PRO A 158 1.57 -0.30 -15.47
C PRO A 158 2.91 0.05 -16.11
N ALA A 159 3.11 -0.43 -17.35
CA ALA A 159 4.29 -0.13 -18.14
C ALA A 159 4.58 1.38 -18.01
N PRO A 160 5.85 1.79 -17.88
CA PRO A 160 6.19 3.20 -17.82
C PRO A 160 5.52 3.87 -19.01
N GLN A 161 4.56 4.77 -18.72
CA GLN A 161 4.05 5.68 -19.73
C GLN A 161 5.27 6.48 -20.15
N ALA A 162 5.83 6.11 -21.30
CA ALA A 162 6.84 6.91 -21.97
C ALA A 162 6.25 8.31 -22.03
N ALA A 163 6.96 9.26 -21.42
CA ALA A 163 6.69 10.66 -21.56
C ALA A 163 6.66 10.96 -23.05
N ALA A 164 5.46 11.11 -23.62
CA ALA A 164 5.28 11.88 -24.84
C ALA A 164 5.38 13.36 -24.45
N GLU A 165 6.58 13.74 -23.99
CA GLU A 165 7.00 15.13 -24.00
C GLU A 165 7.38 15.45 -25.44
N ALA A 166 6.67 16.44 -25.97
CA ALA A 166 6.90 17.04 -27.26
C ALA A 166 8.39 17.34 -27.46
N ASN A 167 8.98 16.74 -28.49
CA ASN A 167 10.16 17.29 -29.12
C ASN A 167 9.80 17.66 -30.56
N SER A 168 9.07 18.77 -30.68
CA SER A 168 9.14 19.59 -31.88
C SER A 168 10.57 20.10 -31.98
N ASN A 169 11.14 20.01 -33.18
CA ASN A 169 12.40 20.62 -33.62
C ASN A 169 13.65 19.71 -33.58
N ALA A 170 13.85 18.94 -34.65
CA ALA A 170 15.10 18.93 -35.44
C ALA A 170 15.01 17.87 -36.53
N GLY A 171 14.86 18.32 -37.77
CA GLY A 171 14.85 17.45 -38.95
C GLY A 171 14.83 18.24 -40.24
N LEU A 172 15.59 19.34 -40.31
CA LEU A 172 15.96 19.97 -41.57
C LEU A 172 17.01 19.06 -42.21
N ALA A 173 16.59 18.25 -43.17
CA ALA A 173 17.46 17.55 -44.09
C ALA A 173 17.03 17.92 -45.51
N GLU A 174 17.85 18.76 -46.13
CA GLU A 174 17.86 19.01 -47.56
C GLU A 174 17.98 17.69 -48.33
N ALA A 175 16.99 17.42 -49.18
CA ALA A 175 17.13 16.56 -50.34
C ALA A 175 16.35 17.18 -51.49
N ALA A 176 17.12 17.61 -52.48
CA ALA A 176 16.68 18.26 -53.70
C ALA A 176 15.96 17.27 -54.64
N GLU A 177 14.97 17.83 -55.36
CA GLU A 177 14.49 17.48 -56.70
C GLU A 177 14.10 16.04 -57.04
N ALA A 178 12.78 15.82 -57.19
CA ALA A 178 12.22 15.22 -58.41
C ALA A 178 10.70 15.45 -58.49
N SER A 179 10.30 16.14 -59.56
CA SER A 179 8.94 16.43 -60.01
C SER A 179 8.02 15.22 -60.13
N GLY A 180 6.71 15.41 -59.94
CA GLY A 180 5.71 14.61 -60.65
C GLY A 180 4.35 14.41 -59.99
N GLY A 181 3.46 15.40 -60.12
CA GLY A 181 2.03 15.19 -60.41
C GLY A 181 1.08 14.76 -59.29
N ALA A 182 0.16 15.66 -58.92
CA ALA A 182 -1.28 15.36 -58.78
C ALA A 182 -2.08 16.65 -58.51
N THR A 183 -3.00 16.95 -59.43
CA THR A 183 -3.91 18.09 -59.50
C THR A 183 -4.85 18.21 -58.26
N PRO A 184 -5.11 19.41 -57.71
CA PRO A 184 -6.15 19.59 -56.70
C PRO A 184 -7.54 19.72 -57.34
N PRO A 185 -8.61 19.14 -56.76
CA PRO A 185 -9.99 19.37 -57.21
C PRO A 185 -10.52 20.75 -56.76
N PRO A 186 -11.42 21.37 -57.54
CA PRO A 186 -11.92 22.73 -57.29
C PRO A 186 -12.93 22.81 -56.12
N ALA A 187 -12.88 23.93 -55.40
CA ALA A 187 -13.80 24.28 -54.31
C ALA A 187 -15.20 24.68 -54.83
N PRO A 188 -16.29 24.40 -54.09
CA PRO A 188 -17.64 24.80 -54.47
C PRO A 188 -17.93 26.29 -54.18
N PRO A 189 -18.81 26.94 -54.97
CA PRO A 189 -19.19 28.34 -54.81
C PRO A 189 -20.05 28.57 -53.55
N ARG A 190 -19.81 29.68 -52.84
CA ARG A 190 -20.64 30.15 -51.72
C ARG A 190 -21.86 30.93 -52.24
N PRO A 191 -23.01 30.85 -51.55
CA PRO A 191 -24.12 31.79 -51.71
C PRO A 191 -23.82 33.16 -51.08
#